data_AF-A0A8E2F878-F1
#
_entry.id   AF-A0A8E2F878-F1
#
_cell.length_a   1.000
_cell.length_b   1.000
_cell.length_c   1.000
_cell.angle_alpha   90.00
_cell.angle_beta   90.00
_cell.angle_gamma   90.00
#
_symmetry.space_group_name_H-M   'P 1'
#
loop_
_entity.id
_entity.type
_entity.pdbx_description
1 polymer ?
#
loop_
_entity_poly.entity_id
_entity_poly.type
_entity_poly.pdbx_seq_one_letter_code
_entity_poly.pdbx_strand_id
1 'polypeptide(L)'
;MATTTSPAPQSDSIPPAPAAVPVPRNPIPLSAGQEQQVRELYYKRVRTKCADEIRDFASCALNRTISATWACRSQRIAMNACMVQHATQAEQDAAREEWFRGKEDRRREREEKEKKRLEQEKFHREWWGLDERGQKVQKKDEGR
;
A
#
# COMPACT_ATOMS: atom_id res chain seq x y z
N MET A 1 -10.85 -40.31 -41.28
CA MET A 1 -11.58 -39.31 -40.46
C MET A 1 -10.84 -39.21 -39.13
N ALA A 2 -10.18 -38.08 -38.85
CA ALA A 2 -9.37 -37.90 -37.65
C ALA A 2 -10.22 -37.24 -36.55
N THR A 3 -10.34 -37.91 -35.40
CA THR A 3 -11.05 -37.42 -34.22
C THR A 3 -10.16 -36.49 -33.42
N THR A 4 -10.53 -35.21 -33.42
CA THR A 4 -9.94 -34.15 -32.59
C THR A 4 -10.44 -34.29 -31.16
N THR A 5 -9.60 -34.73 -30.23
CA THR A 5 -9.87 -34.68 -28.79
C THR A 5 -9.29 -33.38 -28.23
N SER A 6 -10.19 -32.49 -27.79
CA SER A 6 -9.89 -31.22 -27.14
C SER A 6 -9.73 -31.42 -25.62
N PRO A 7 -8.62 -31.00 -24.98
CA PRO A 7 -8.52 -31.04 -23.53
C PRO A 7 -9.08 -29.75 -22.88
N ALA A 8 -9.88 -29.95 -21.82
CA ALA A 8 -10.52 -28.91 -21.02
C ALA A 8 -9.51 -28.00 -20.27
N PRO A 9 -9.85 -26.73 -19.99
CA PRO A 9 -9.01 -25.84 -19.19
C PRO A 9 -9.04 -26.25 -17.72
N GLN A 10 -7.85 -26.49 -17.16
CA GLN A 10 -7.64 -26.77 -15.75
C GLN A 10 -7.83 -25.47 -14.96
N SER A 11 -8.73 -25.53 -13.98
CA SER A 11 -8.97 -24.48 -13.00
C SER A 11 -7.75 -24.35 -12.09
N ASP A 12 -6.96 -23.30 -12.28
CA ASP A 12 -5.91 -22.89 -11.34
C ASP A 12 -6.52 -22.49 -10.01
N SER A 13 -6.18 -23.26 -8.99
CA SER A 13 -6.55 -23.06 -7.60
C SER A 13 -5.99 -21.74 -7.07
N ILE A 14 -6.87 -20.76 -6.84
CA ILE A 14 -6.56 -19.54 -6.11
C ILE A 14 -6.15 -19.91 -4.67
N PRO A 15 -5.01 -19.45 -4.16
CA PRO A 15 -4.64 -19.71 -2.77
C PRO A 15 -5.66 -19.07 -1.81
N PRO A 16 -6.07 -19.78 -0.74
CA PRO A 16 -7.06 -19.26 0.19
C PRO A 16 -6.52 -18.01 0.88
N ALA A 17 -7.32 -16.94 0.87
CA ALA A 17 -7.05 -15.71 1.62
C ALA A 17 -6.75 -16.05 3.10
N PRO A 18 -5.77 -15.38 3.74
CA PRO A 18 -5.49 -15.63 5.15
C PRO A 18 -6.74 -15.35 5.98
N ALA A 19 -7.06 -16.30 6.87
CA ALA A 19 -8.26 -16.32 7.69
C ALA A 19 -8.55 -14.94 8.30
N ALA A 20 -9.73 -14.41 7.98
CA ALA A 20 -10.19 -13.13 8.49
C ALA A 20 -10.23 -13.19 10.02
N VAL A 21 -9.31 -12.47 10.67
CA VAL A 21 -9.35 -12.27 12.12
C VAL A 21 -10.68 -11.57 12.43
N PRO A 22 -11.56 -12.13 13.29
CA PRO A 22 -12.83 -11.52 13.59
C PRO A 22 -12.57 -10.17 14.26
N VAL A 23 -12.93 -9.09 13.57
CA VAL A 23 -12.76 -7.74 14.10
C VAL A 23 -13.77 -7.56 15.24
N PRO A 24 -13.32 -7.22 16.47
CA PRO A 24 -14.22 -7.07 17.59
C PRO A 24 -15.21 -5.94 17.34
N ARG A 25 -16.51 -6.21 17.59
CA ARG A 25 -17.62 -5.24 17.44
C ARG A 25 -17.47 -4.02 18.36
N ASN A 26 -16.63 -4.11 19.38
CA ASN A 26 -16.23 -2.97 20.19
C ASN A 26 -14.90 -2.42 19.65
N PRO A 27 -14.85 -1.16 19.16
CA PRO A 27 -13.65 -0.64 18.54
C PRO A 27 -12.53 -0.57 19.58
N ILE A 28 -11.44 -1.30 19.34
CA ILE A 28 -10.20 -1.14 20.10
C ILE A 28 -9.78 0.32 19.94
N PRO A 29 -9.56 1.07 21.04
CA PRO A 29 -9.10 2.45 20.92
C PRO A 29 -7.75 2.45 20.23
N LEU A 30 -7.71 3.01 19.02
CA LEU A 30 -6.50 3.17 18.23
C LEU A 30 -5.72 4.38 18.74
N SER A 31 -4.39 4.34 18.64
CA SER A 31 -3.58 5.54 18.89
C SER A 31 -3.84 6.59 17.80
N ALA A 32 -3.64 7.88 18.11
CA ALA A 32 -3.89 8.97 17.16
C ALA A 32 -3.19 8.77 15.80
N GLY A 33 -1.98 8.20 15.79
CA GLY A 33 -1.25 7.88 14.55
C GLY A 33 -1.87 6.73 13.76
N GLN A 34 -2.48 5.74 14.44
CA GLN A 34 -3.18 4.64 13.80
C GLN A 34 -4.51 5.09 13.19
N GLU A 35 -5.25 5.96 13.89
CA GLU A 35 -6.48 6.56 13.37
C GLU A 35 -6.22 7.39 12.12
N GLN A 36 -5.09 8.11 12.07
CA GLN A 36 -4.70 8.87 10.88
C GLN A 36 -4.49 7.96 9.66
N GLN A 37 -3.82 6.81 9.84
CA GLN A 37 -3.61 5.83 8.76
C GLN A 37 -4.93 5.20 8.28
N VAL A 38 -5.88 4.95 9.19
CA VAL A 38 -7.23 4.51 8.84
C VAL A 38 -7.96 5.58 8.03
N ARG A 39 -7.88 6.85 8.45
CA ARG A 39 -8.47 7.98 7.71
C ARG A 39 -7.88 8.12 6.31
N GLU A 40 -6.58 7.89 6.14
CA GLU A 40 -5.92 7.91 4.83
C GLU A 40 -6.46 6.81 3.90
N LEU A 41 -6.62 5.57 4.39
CA LEU A 41 -7.23 4.47 3.63
C LEU A 41 -8.69 4.79 3.27
N TYR A 42 -9.45 5.31 4.22
CA TYR A 42 -10.83 5.75 4.01
C TYR A 42 -10.92 6.81 2.89
N TYR A 43 -10.13 7.89 2.98
CA TYR A 43 -10.13 8.92 1.93
C TYR A 43 -9.63 8.38 0.60
N LYS A 44 -8.69 7.44 0.58
CA LYS A 44 -8.25 6.77 -0.66
C LYS A 44 -9.42 6.06 -1.33
N ARG A 45 -10.20 5.27 -0.58
CA ARG A 45 -11.38 4.55 -1.12
C ARG A 45 -12.48 5.48 -1.62
N VAL A 46 -12.77 6.54 -0.87
CA VAL A 46 -13.77 7.53 -1.28
C VAL A 46 -13.33 8.21 -2.57
N ARG A 47 -12.04 8.59 -2.68
CA ARG A 47 -11.49 9.18 -3.91
C ARG A 47 -11.49 8.20 -5.09
N THR A 48 -11.27 6.91 -4.87
CA THR A 48 -11.36 5.92 -5.96
C THR A 48 -12.79 5.76 -6.48
N LYS A 49 -13.81 5.90 -5.61
CA LYS A 49 -15.22 5.86 -6.01
C LYS A 49 -15.64 7.13 -6.75
N CYS A 50 -15.16 8.28 -6.30
CA CYS A 50 -15.42 9.59 -6.92
C CYS A 50 -14.38 10.00 -7.97
N ALA A 51 -13.69 9.03 -8.60
CA ALA A 51 -12.55 9.33 -9.46
C ALA A 51 -12.93 10.18 -10.68
N ASP A 52 -14.13 10.00 -11.22
CA ASP A 52 -14.61 10.73 -12.40
C ASP A 52 -14.90 12.20 -12.06
N GLU A 53 -15.62 12.47 -10.98
CA GLU A 53 -15.88 13.83 -10.50
C GLU A 53 -14.58 14.59 -10.13
N ILE A 54 -13.62 13.88 -9.55
CA ILE A 54 -12.29 14.43 -9.25
C ILE A 54 -11.54 14.76 -10.54
N ARG A 55 -11.64 13.92 -11.57
CA ARG A 55 -11.01 14.15 -12.88
C ARG A 55 -11.61 15.38 -13.57
N ASP A 56 -12.92 15.57 -13.49
CA ASP A 56 -13.61 16.72 -14.07
C ASP A 56 -13.28 18.03 -13.35
N PHE A 57 -13.16 17.98 -12.02
CA PHE A 57 -12.62 19.11 -11.26
C PHE A 57 -11.16 19.41 -11.63
N ALA A 58 -10.32 18.37 -11.75
CA ALA A 58 -8.93 18.52 -12.12
C ALA A 58 -8.77 19.12 -13.52
N SER A 59 -9.51 18.62 -14.51
CA SER A 59 -9.45 19.11 -15.90
C SER A 59 -9.82 20.60 -15.99
N CYS A 60 -10.81 21.04 -15.20
CA CYS A 60 -11.19 22.44 -15.10
C CYS A 60 -10.12 23.31 -14.41
N ALA A 61 -9.41 22.76 -13.42
CA ALA A 61 -8.42 23.47 -12.60
C ALA A 61 -7.02 23.52 -13.22
N LEU A 62 -6.66 22.61 -14.14
CA LEU A 62 -5.31 22.50 -14.72
C LEU A 62 -4.76 23.82 -15.29
N ASN A 63 -5.63 24.67 -15.84
CA ASN A 63 -5.23 25.94 -16.47
C ASN A 63 -5.60 27.19 -15.64
N ARG A 64 -6.06 27.02 -14.40
CA ARG A 64 -6.56 28.12 -13.57
C ARG A 64 -5.95 28.03 -12.18
N THR A 65 -4.89 28.79 -11.92
CA THR A 65 -4.20 28.78 -10.62
C THR A 65 -4.92 29.63 -9.57
N ILE A 66 -5.44 30.79 -9.98
CA ILE A 66 -6.03 31.79 -9.05
C ILE A 66 -7.56 31.76 -9.10
N SER A 67 -8.15 31.64 -10.30
CA SER A 67 -9.60 31.73 -10.52
C SER A 67 -10.35 30.39 -10.44
N ALA A 68 -9.67 29.25 -10.23
CA ALA A 68 -10.30 27.92 -10.21
C ALA A 68 -11.42 27.80 -9.18
N THR A 69 -11.28 28.44 -8.01
CA THR A 69 -12.28 28.38 -6.93
C THR A 69 -13.66 28.90 -7.36
N TRP A 70 -13.70 29.85 -8.30
CA TRP A 70 -14.95 30.43 -8.80
C TRP A 70 -15.33 29.86 -10.17
N ALA A 71 -14.36 29.73 -11.08
CA ALA A 71 -14.58 29.23 -12.44
C ALA A 71 -14.95 27.74 -12.48
N CYS A 72 -14.44 26.94 -11.54
CA CYS A 72 -14.72 25.50 -11.42
C CYS A 72 -15.66 25.17 -10.25
N ARG A 73 -16.50 26.14 -9.85
CA ARG A 73 -17.38 25.99 -8.69
C ARG A 73 -18.38 24.84 -8.86
N SER A 74 -18.92 24.64 -10.05
CA SER A 74 -19.87 23.56 -10.32
C SER A 74 -19.23 22.18 -10.16
N GLN A 75 -18.06 21.97 -10.77
CA GLN A 75 -17.30 20.71 -10.65
C GLN A 75 -16.86 20.46 -9.21
N ARG A 76 -16.44 21.50 -8.49
CA ARG A 76 -16.09 21.39 -7.06
C ARG A 76 -17.28 20.94 -6.21
N ILE A 77 -18.48 21.46 -6.48
CA ILE A 77 -19.70 21.07 -5.75
C ILE A 77 -20.06 19.62 -6.07
N ALA A 78 -20.00 19.21 -7.34
CA ALA A 78 -20.28 17.83 -7.77
C ALA A 78 -19.32 16.82 -7.11
N MET A 79 -18.02 17.10 -7.15
CA MET A 79 -17.00 16.31 -6.47
C MET A 79 -17.26 16.20 -4.96
N ASN A 80 -17.55 17.32 -4.29
CA ASN A 80 -17.84 17.31 -2.86
C ASN A 80 -19.13 16.55 -2.53
N ALA A 81 -20.15 16.64 -3.38
CA ALA A 81 -21.39 15.88 -3.21
C ALA A 81 -21.12 14.38 -3.28
N CYS A 82 -20.35 13.90 -4.26
CA CYS A 82 -19.94 12.49 -4.34
C CYS A 82 -19.15 12.07 -3.09
N MET A 83 -18.18 12.89 -2.66
CA MET A 83 -17.36 12.56 -1.49
C MET A 83 -18.20 12.43 -0.22
N VAL A 84 -19.19 13.30 -0.01
CA VAL A 84 -20.10 13.25 1.14
C VAL A 84 -21.04 12.04 1.07
N GLN A 85 -21.53 11.68 -0.12
CA GLN A 85 -22.39 10.50 -0.29
C GLN A 85 -21.66 9.19 0.07
N HIS A 86 -20.38 9.08 -0.26
CA HIS A 86 -19.56 7.92 0.10
C HIS A 86 -18.87 8.06 1.46
N ALA A 87 -19.07 9.18 2.15
CA ALA A 87 -18.50 9.42 3.48
C ALA A 87 -19.32 8.74 4.60
N THR A 88 -19.60 7.44 4.46
CA THR A 88 -20.45 6.71 5.41
C THR A 88 -19.63 6.05 6.52
N GLN A 89 -20.27 5.83 7.67
CA GLN A 89 -19.68 5.11 8.79
C GLN A 89 -19.27 3.68 8.40
N ALA A 90 -20.07 3.03 7.55
CA ALA A 90 -19.78 1.69 7.02
C ALA A 90 -18.46 1.64 6.24
N GLU A 91 -18.13 2.69 5.47
CA GLU A 91 -16.85 2.78 4.75
C GLU A 91 -15.68 3.01 5.71
N GLN A 92 -15.89 3.76 6.80
CA GLN A 92 -14.87 3.95 7.84
C GLN A 92 -14.59 2.64 8.59
N ASP A 93 -15.61 1.87 8.91
CA ASP A 93 -15.45 0.58 9.59
C ASP A 93 -14.79 -0.44 8.65
N ALA A 94 -15.19 -0.50 7.39
CA ALA A 94 -14.49 -1.32 6.39
C ALA A 94 -13.02 -0.88 6.22
N ALA A 95 -12.71 0.43 6.31
CA ALA A 95 -11.33 0.95 6.27
C ALA A 95 -10.51 0.52 7.49
N ARG A 96 -11.13 0.50 8.68
CA ARG A 96 -10.52 -0.08 9.88
C ARG A 96 -10.20 -1.54 9.69
N GLU A 97 -11.14 -2.34 9.17
CA GLU A 97 -10.92 -3.78 8.97
C GLU A 97 -9.77 -4.06 8.00
N GLU A 98 -9.67 -3.33 6.89
CA GLU A 98 -8.54 -3.46 5.96
C GLU A 98 -7.24 -3.03 6.61
N TRP A 99 -7.24 -1.96 7.39
CA TRP A 99 -6.06 -1.53 8.14
C TRP A 99 -5.58 -2.60 9.13
N PHE A 100 -6.51 -3.26 9.84
CA PHE A 100 -6.21 -4.36 10.73
C PHE A 100 -5.70 -5.59 9.96
N ARG A 101 -6.29 -5.95 8.82
CA ARG A 101 -5.82 -7.04 7.95
C ARG A 101 -4.39 -6.79 7.46
N GLY A 102 -4.13 -5.60 6.92
CA GLY A 102 -2.80 -5.23 6.44
C GLY A 102 -1.78 -4.90 7.55
N LYS A 103 -2.15 -4.96 8.83
CA LYS A 103 -1.22 -4.76 9.95
C LYS A 103 -0.17 -5.86 9.99
N GLU A 104 -0.61 -7.11 9.79
CA GLU A 104 0.29 -8.27 9.76
C GLU A 104 1.19 -8.25 8.52
N ASP A 105 0.66 -7.86 7.36
CA ASP A 105 1.44 -7.72 6.14
C ASP A 105 2.52 -6.65 6.28
N ARG A 106 2.19 -5.49 6.88
CA ARG A 106 3.17 -4.42 7.15
C ARG A 106 4.24 -4.82 8.16
N ARG A 107 3.90 -5.70 9.12
CA ARG A 107 4.88 -6.27 10.04
C ARG A 107 5.84 -7.19 9.28
N ARG A 108 5.30 -8.11 8.49
CA ARG A 108 6.08 -9.03 7.66
C ARG A 108 6.99 -8.31 6.67
N GLU A 109 6.51 -7.27 5.99
CA GLU A 109 7.32 -6.48 5.05
C GLU A 109 8.50 -5.77 5.75
N ARG A 110 8.30 -5.28 6.99
CA ARG A 110 9.39 -4.72 7.78
C ARG A 110 10.43 -5.79 8.11
N GLU A 111 10.01 -6.94 8.63
CA GLU A 111 10.90 -8.06 8.93
C GLU A 111 11.68 -8.55 7.70
N GLU A 112 11.04 -8.63 6.54
CA GLU A 112 11.69 -8.99 5.27
C GLU A 112 12.71 -7.93 4.81
N LYS A 113 12.37 -6.63 4.94
CA LYS A 113 13.32 -5.54 4.64
C LYS A 113 14.51 -5.54 5.60
N GLU A 114 14.31 -5.85 6.87
CA GLU A 114 15.41 -5.95 7.84
C GLU A 114 16.32 -7.14 7.56
N LYS A 115 15.76 -8.30 7.20
CA LYS A 115 16.54 -9.46 6.75
C LYS A 115 17.38 -9.12 5.51
N LYS A 116 16.77 -8.48 4.52
CA LYS A 116 17.50 -8.01 3.31
C LYS A 116 18.59 -7.00 3.64
N ARG A 117 18.35 -6.08 4.58
CA ARG A 117 19.37 -5.11 5.04
C ARG A 117 20.55 -5.83 5.70
N LEU A 118 20.29 -6.79 6.57
CA LEU A 118 21.32 -7.61 7.23
C LEU A 118 22.11 -8.46 6.21
N GLU A 119 21.44 -9.05 5.22
CA GLU A 119 22.09 -9.78 4.13
C GLU A 119 22.96 -8.85 3.27
N GLN A 120 22.46 -7.65 2.93
CA GLN A 120 23.24 -6.65 2.20
C GLN A 120 24.44 -6.17 3.03
N GLU A 121 24.30 -5.99 4.34
CA GLU A 121 25.40 -5.60 5.22
C GLU A 121 26.47 -6.70 5.29
N LYS A 122 26.07 -7.98 5.41
CA LYS A 122 26.98 -9.13 5.34
C LYS A 122 27.70 -9.21 4.00
N PHE A 123 26.95 -9.10 2.91
CA PHE A 123 27.52 -9.11 1.56
C PHE A 123 28.49 -7.95 1.35
N HIS A 124 28.14 -6.74 1.81
CA HIS A 124 29.01 -5.57 1.73
C HIS A 124 30.29 -5.75 2.55
N ARG A 125 30.19 -6.35 3.74
CA ARG A 125 31.32 -6.66 4.61
C ARG A 125 32.27 -7.69 4.00
N GLU A 126 31.72 -8.76 3.44
CA GLU A 126 32.49 -9.81 2.74
C GLU A 126 33.17 -9.27 1.48
N TRP A 127 32.44 -8.50 0.66
CA TRP A 127 32.95 -7.89 -0.57
C TRP A 127 34.14 -6.95 -0.31
N TRP A 128 34.09 -6.20 0.79
CA TRP A 128 35.17 -5.29 1.20
C TRP A 128 36.31 -5.97 1.98
N GLY A 129 36.20 -7.28 2.28
CA GLY A 129 37.20 -8.02 3.05
C GLY A 129 37.41 -7.44 4.45
N LEU A 130 36.32 -7.00 5.09
CA LEU A 130 36.33 -6.38 6.41
C LEU A 130 36.23 -7.41 7.54
N ASP A 131 37.15 -7.36 8.50
CA ASP A 131 37.16 -8.17 9.72
C ASP A 131 35.91 -7.89 10.59
N GLU A 132 35.67 -8.68 11.64
CA GLU A 132 34.62 -8.38 12.66
C GLU A 132 34.77 -7.01 13.34
N ARG A 133 35.96 -6.41 13.23
CA ARG A 133 36.31 -5.07 13.76
C ARG A 133 36.29 -3.97 12.70
N GLY A 134 35.88 -4.25 11.45
CA GLY A 134 35.80 -3.26 10.37
C GLY A 134 37.16 -2.79 9.82
N GLN A 135 38.23 -3.55 10.05
CA GLN A 135 39.53 -3.33 9.43
C GLN A 135 39.61 -4.09 8.10
N LYS A 136 40.44 -3.66 7.14
CA LYS A 136 40.68 -4.41 5.90
C LYS A 136 41.76 -5.46 6.18
N VAL A 137 41.53 -6.73 5.86
CA VAL A 137 42.56 -7.78 5.95
C VAL A 137 43.66 -7.47 4.92
N GLN A 138 44.69 -6.71 5.31
CA GLN A 138 45.88 -6.56 4.47
C GLN A 138 46.62 -7.90 4.45
N LYS A 139 46.61 -8.57 3.29
CA LYS A 139 47.60 -9.61 2.98
C LYS A 139 48.97 -8.94 3.00
N LYS A 140 49.67 -9.05 4.12
CA LYS A 140 51.08 -8.70 4.21
C LYS A 140 51.82 -9.78 3.42
N ASP A 141 52.12 -9.50 2.16
CA ASP A 141 52.95 -10.35 1.31
C ASP A 141 54.30 -10.60 2.02
N GLU A 142 54.45 -11.81 2.54
CA GLU A 142 55.74 -12.45 2.79
C GLU A 142 56.41 -12.67 1.43
N GLY A 143 57.43 -11.86 1.11
CA GLY A 143 58.31 -12.16 -0.02
C GLY A 143 59.01 -10.97 -0.67
N ARG A 144 60.07 -10.46 -0.01
CA ARG A 144 61.34 -10.06 -0.66
C ARG A 144 62.42 -9.84 0.39
#